data_AF-A0AAV5ZY79-F1
#
_entry.id   AF-A0AAV5ZY79-F1
#
_cell.length_a   1.000
_cell.length_b   1.000
_cell.length_c   1.000
_cell.angle_alpha   90.00
_cell.angle_beta   90.00
_cell.angle_gamma   90.00
#
_symmetry.space_group_name_H-M   'P 1'
#
loop_
_entity.id
_entity.type
_entity.pdbx_description
1 polymer ?
#
loop_
_entity_poly.entity_id
_entity_poly.type
_entity_poly.pdbx_seq_one_letter_code
_entity_poly.pdbx_strand_id
1 'polypeptide(L)' 'MDDLLAGALARLTVLDESGAVVPLKGRWADRPVVLAFVRHFG' A
#
# COMPACT_ATOMS: atom_id res chain seq x y z
N MET A 1 -10.92 5.09 13.75
CA MET A 1 -11.31 4.80 12.36
C MET A 1 -10.08 4.51 11.50
N ASP A 2 -8.95 5.17 11.77
CA ASP A 2 -7.68 4.98 11.05
C ASP A 2 -7.07 3.57 11.17
N ASP A 3 -7.16 2.92 12.33
CA ASP A 3 -6.55 1.59 12.55
C ASP A 3 -7.18 0.46 11.73
N LEU A 4 -8.49 0.52 11.46
CA LEU A 4 -9.17 -0.52 10.67
C LEU A 4 -8.77 -0.45 9.20
N LEU A 5 -8.66 0.76 8.65
CA LEU A 5 -8.21 0.97 7.27
C LEU A 5 -6.73 0.61 7.12
N ALA A 6 -5.88 1.04 8.06
CA ALA A 6 -4.48 0.66 8.08
C ALA A 6 -4.31 -0.87 8.17
N GLY A 7 -5.11 -1.55 9.00
CA GLY A 7 -5.11 -3.01 9.12
C GLY A 7 -5.65 -3.74 7.88
N ALA A 8 -6.60 -3.15 7.16
CA ALA A 8 -7.07 -3.68 5.87
C ALA A 8 -5.98 -3.54 4.79
N LEU A 9 -5.38 -2.37 4.66
CA LEU A 9 -4.33 -2.08 3.68
C LEU A 9 -3.04 -2.86 3.96
N ALA A 10 -2.69 -3.09 5.23
CA ALA A 10 -1.51 -3.87 5.62
C ALA A 10 -1.57 -5.33 5.14
N ARG A 11 -2.75 -5.86 4.81
CA ARG A 11 -2.92 -7.23 4.30
C ARG A 11 -2.74 -7.34 2.79
N LEU A 12 -2.62 -6.21 2.08
CA LEU A 12 -2.49 -6.20 0.63
C LEU A 12 -1.02 -6.39 0.21
N THR A 13 -0.86 -7.04 -0.95
CA THR A 13 0.37 -7.11 -1.73
C THR A 13 0.14 -6.40 -3.05
N VAL A 14 1.13 -5.64 -3.49
CA VAL A 14 1.12 -4.89 -4.76
C VAL A 14 2.34 -5.28 -5.60
N LEU A 15 2.35 -4.88 -6.86
CA LEU A 15 3.53 -4.97 -7.71
C LEU A 15 4.24 -3.61 -7.74
N ASP A 16 5.57 -3.63 -7.69
CA ASP A 16 6.37 -2.44 -7.96
C ASP A 16 6.66 -2.26 -9.47
N GLU A 17 7.44 -1.24 -9.82
CA GLU A 17 7.80 -0.90 -11.20
C GLU A 17 8.60 -2.00 -11.92
N SER A 18 9.23 -2.90 -11.18
CA SER A 18 9.96 -4.05 -11.71
C SER A 18 9.09 -5.30 -11.85
N GLY A 19 7.84 -5.24 -11.40
CA GLY A 19 6.94 -6.38 -11.30
C GLY A 19 7.17 -7.25 -10.07
N ALA A 20 7.98 -6.81 -9.10
CA ALA A 20 8.20 -7.57 -7.89
C ALA A 20 7.02 -7.44 -6.92
N VAL A 21 6.72 -8.53 -6.21
CA VAL A 21 5.63 -8.55 -5.22
C VAL A 21 6.09 -7.87 -3.93
N VAL A 22 5.37 -6.83 -3.53
CA VAL A 22 5.66 -6.01 -2.37
C VAL A 22 4.50 -6.03 -1.38
N PRO A 23 4.69 -6.48 -0.13
CA PRO A 23 3.68 -6.32 0.91
C PRO A 23 3.59 -4.86 1.34
N LEU A 24 2.36 -4.36 1.53
CA LEU A 24 2.15 -3.02 2.09
C LEU A 24 2.37 -2.98 3.60
N LYS A 25 2.29 -4.13 4.27
CA LYS A 25 2.58 -4.26 5.71
C LYS A 25 3.95 -3.66 6.03
N GLY A 26 4.00 -2.81 7.05
CA GLY A 26 5.25 -2.28 7.59
C GLY A 26 5.86 -1.11 6.79
N ARG A 27 5.33 -0.77 5.60
CA ARG A 27 5.82 0.38 4.82
C ARG A 27 5.61 1.72 5.53
N TRP A 28 4.65 1.77 6.45
CA TRP A 28 4.33 2.91 7.30
C TRP A 28 4.62 2.68 8.79
N ALA A 29 5.39 1.64 9.14
CA ALA A 29 5.74 1.39 10.54
C ALA A 29 6.68 2.47 11.10
N ASP A 30 7.66 2.89 10.30
CA ASP A 30 8.72 3.81 10.75
C ASP A 30 8.53 5.25 10.24
N ARG A 31 7.57 5.47 9.33
CA ARG A 31 7.30 6.78 8.73
C ARG A 31 5.87 6.89 8.21
N PRO A 32 5.27 8.10 8.19
CA PRO A 32 4.01 8.34 7.50
C PRO A 32 4.11 8.00 6.00
N VAL A 33 3.04 7.44 5.43
CA VAL A 33 2.94 7.10 4.02
C VAL A 33 1.63 7.61 3.46
N VAL A 34 1.67 8.13 2.24
CA VAL A 34 0.49 8.51 1.46
C VAL A 34 0.30 7.50 0.34
N LEU A 35 -0.91 6.95 0.21
CA LEU A 35 -1.30 6.10 -0.91
C LEU A 35 -2.14 6.91 -1.90
N ALA A 36 -1.73 6.91 -3.17
CA ALA A 36 -2.48 7.52 -4.26
C ALA A 36 -3.03 6.42 -5.17
N PHE A 37 -4.35 6.36 -5.32
CA PHE A 37 -5.01 5.47 -6.26
C PHE A 37 -5.29 6.23 -7.54
N VAL A 38 -4.64 5.82 -8.62
CA VAL A 38 -4.84 6.39 -9.96
C VAL A 38 -5.46 5.33 -10.86
N ARG A 39 -6.44 5.75 -11.66
CA ARG A 39 -7.01 4.90 -12.70
C ARG A 39 -6.29 5.19 -14.01
N HIS A 40 -5.64 4.17 -14.55
CA HIS A 40 -5.10 4.23 -15.91
C HIS A 40 -6.24 4.06 -16.93
N PHE A 41 -6.28 4.90 -17.95
CA PHE A 41 -7.28 4.87 -19.04
C PHE A 41 -6.69 4.53 -20.42
N GLY A 42 -5.41 4.15 -20.47
CA GLY A 42 -4.77 3.66 -21.70
C GLY A 42 -5.05 2.19 -21.97
#